data_AF-A0A7S4NNG1-F1
#
_entry.id   AF-A0A7S4NNG1-F1
#
_cell.length_a   1.000
_cell.length_b   1.000
_cell.length_c   1.000
_cell.angle_alpha   90.00
_cell.angle_beta   90.00
_cell.angle_gamma   90.00
#
_symmetry.space_group_name_H-M   'P 1'
#
loop_
_entity.id
_entity.type
_entity.pdbx_description
1 polymer ?
#
loop_
_entity_poly.entity_id
_entity_poly.type
_entity_poly.pdbx_seq_one_letter_code
_entity_poly.pdbx_strand_id
1 'polypeptide(L)'
;GSEVVDPDILPRLHKLQESILERWDRALAKGISGVQSTVTTPPPMGTNESDWLLANTIILGRLVGQLFSAVSPHCSRNSCPEMEIDDGVLYMWNDESLQRGIVLSAPEYTRNFFTWFCTKIKTGIIQNSHKNDEEYTKAAKRLCSTLLMKLARVLAHIKYKHVGTKGKKTSEPPPKQDVSGETHKKEGGGSSGG
;
A
#
# COMPACT_ATOMS: atom_id res chain seq x y z
N GLY A 1 -19.57 17.30 16.66
CA GLY A 1 -20.66 16.51 16.06
C GLY A 1 -20.12 15.13 15.80
N SER A 2 -20.81 14.08 16.28
CA SER A 2 -20.40 12.70 16.01
C SER A 2 -20.42 12.50 14.50
N GLU A 3 -19.28 12.15 13.90
CA GLU A 3 -19.22 11.83 12.47
C GLU A 3 -20.21 10.71 12.19
N VAL A 4 -21.16 10.97 11.29
CA VAL A 4 -22.12 9.96 10.84
C VAL A 4 -21.31 8.92 10.05
N VAL A 5 -21.17 7.72 10.60
CA VAL A 5 -20.57 6.58 9.93
C VAL A 5 -21.71 5.68 9.48
N ASP A 6 -21.62 5.14 8.26
CA ASP A 6 -22.57 4.12 7.81
C ASP A 6 -22.51 2.91 8.77
N PRO A 7 -23.58 2.58 9.51
CA PRO A 7 -23.56 1.52 10.51
C PRO A 7 -23.29 0.14 9.90
N ASP A 8 -23.58 -0.04 8.60
CA ASP A 8 -23.48 -1.32 7.91
C ASP A 8 -22.12 -1.52 7.21
N ILE A 9 -21.23 -0.51 7.19
CA ILE A 9 -19.93 -0.61 6.50
C ILE A 9 -19.08 -1.77 7.05
N LEU A 10 -19.04 -1.93 8.37
CA LEU A 10 -18.24 -2.97 9.03
C LEU A 10 -18.77 -4.38 8.73
N PRO A 11 -20.08 -4.68 8.93
CA PRO A 11 -20.68 -5.94 8.51
C PRO A 11 -20.44 -6.27 7.03
N ARG A 12 -20.63 -5.30 6.12
CA ARG A 12 -20.40 -5.50 4.69
C ARG A 12 -18.95 -5.84 4.38
N LEU A 13 -18.01 -5.07 4.94
CA LEU A 13 -16.58 -5.33 4.76
C LEU A 13 -16.16 -6.67 5.33
N HIS A 14 -16.73 -7.11 6.46
CA HIS A 14 -16.43 -8.41 7.05
C HIS A 14 -16.88 -9.55 6.14
N LYS A 15 -18.13 -9.50 5.66
CA LYS A 15 -18.67 -10.50 4.71
C LYS A 15 -17.86 -10.56 3.41
N LEU A 16 -17.44 -9.40 2.90
CA LEU A 16 -16.55 -9.35 1.73
C LEU A 16 -15.20 -9.99 2.04
N GLN A 17 -14.63 -9.73 3.20
CA GLN A 17 -13.34 -10.31 3.59
C GLN A 17 -13.38 -11.83 3.66
N GLU A 18 -14.44 -12.41 4.22
CA GLU A 18 -14.62 -13.88 4.25
C GLU A 18 -14.70 -14.45 2.83
N SER A 19 -15.54 -13.87 1.97
CA SER A 19 -15.70 -14.32 0.58
C SER A 19 -14.40 -14.21 -0.23
N ILE A 20 -13.64 -13.14 -0.01
CA ILE A 20 -12.35 -12.93 -0.66
C ILE A 20 -11.34 -13.96 -0.12
N LEU A 21 -11.20 -14.13 1.20
CA LEU A 21 -10.26 -15.09 1.78
C LEU A 21 -10.48 -16.50 1.24
N GLU A 22 -11.71 -16.98 1.20
CA GLU A 22 -12.01 -18.30 0.61
C GLU A 22 -11.59 -18.39 -0.86
N ARG A 23 -11.75 -17.31 -1.62
CA ARG A 23 -11.34 -17.24 -3.02
C ARG A 23 -9.82 -17.28 -3.15
N TRP A 24 -9.11 -16.56 -2.29
CA TRP A 24 -7.65 -16.57 -2.22
C TRP A 24 -7.12 -17.94 -1.79
N ASP A 25 -7.74 -18.61 -0.82
CA ASP A 25 -7.36 -19.96 -0.39
C ASP A 25 -7.48 -20.96 -1.53
N ARG A 26 -8.63 -20.95 -2.25
CA ARG A 26 -8.82 -21.80 -3.43
C ARG A 26 -7.82 -21.49 -4.55
N ALA A 27 -7.40 -20.24 -4.68
CA ALA A 27 -6.43 -19.82 -5.68
C ALA A 27 -5.00 -20.20 -5.32
N LEU A 28 -4.59 -19.96 -4.08
CA LEU A 28 -3.29 -20.34 -3.54
C LEU A 28 -3.10 -21.86 -3.57
N ALA A 29 -4.15 -22.64 -3.30
CA ALA A 29 -4.15 -24.09 -3.46
C ALA A 29 -3.84 -24.55 -4.91
N LYS A 30 -4.10 -23.69 -5.91
CA LYS A 30 -3.78 -23.92 -7.33
C LYS A 30 -2.45 -23.30 -7.75
N GLY A 31 -1.67 -22.74 -6.82
CA GLY A 31 -0.40 -22.05 -7.09
C GLY A 31 -0.56 -20.62 -7.60
N ILE A 32 0.55 -19.99 -7.96
CA ILE A 32 0.62 -18.56 -8.36
C ILE A 32 -0.31 -18.24 -9.55
N SER A 33 -0.50 -19.18 -10.48
CA SER A 33 -1.43 -19.06 -11.61
C SER A 33 -2.90 -18.97 -11.16
N GLY A 34 -3.26 -19.68 -10.09
CA GLY A 34 -4.58 -19.56 -9.47
C GLY A 34 -4.83 -18.16 -8.91
N VAL A 35 -3.82 -17.54 -8.30
CA VAL A 35 -3.93 -16.18 -7.73
C VAL A 35 -4.13 -15.13 -8.82
N GLN A 36 -3.41 -15.22 -9.94
CA GLN A 36 -3.57 -14.27 -11.05
C GLN A 36 -5.01 -14.19 -11.56
N SER A 37 -5.70 -15.34 -11.62
CA SER A 37 -7.12 -15.43 -12.05
C SER A 37 -8.11 -14.82 -11.05
N THR A 38 -7.73 -14.66 -9.79
CA THR A 38 -8.61 -14.08 -8.74
C THR A 38 -8.50 -12.58 -8.60
N VAL A 39 -7.40 -11.99 -9.05
CA VAL A 39 -7.14 -10.53 -8.97
C VAL A 39 -7.65 -9.80 -10.22
N THR A 40 -7.84 -10.50 -11.35
CA THR A 40 -8.28 -9.91 -12.62
C THR A 40 -9.79 -9.73 -12.78
N THR A 41 -10.60 -10.09 -11.79
CA THR A 41 -12.06 -10.03 -11.92
C THR A 41 -12.60 -8.65 -11.48
N PRO A 42 -13.54 -8.05 -12.23
CA PRO A 42 -14.37 -6.99 -11.67
C PRO A 42 -15.03 -7.46 -10.37
N PRO A 43 -15.42 -6.55 -9.45
CA PRO A 43 -16.15 -6.93 -8.24
C PRO A 43 -17.36 -7.80 -8.61
N PRO A 44 -17.74 -8.80 -7.78
CA PRO A 44 -18.93 -9.59 -8.00
C PRO A 44 -20.15 -8.68 -8.23
N MET A 45 -21.04 -9.07 -9.14
CA MET A 45 -22.22 -8.26 -9.49
C MET A 45 -22.98 -7.81 -8.22
N GLY A 46 -23.30 -6.52 -8.13
CA GLY A 46 -23.96 -5.92 -6.97
C GLY A 46 -23.03 -5.57 -5.81
N THR A 47 -21.71 -5.77 -5.93
CA THR A 47 -20.73 -5.33 -4.92
C THR A 47 -20.23 -3.93 -5.24
N ASN A 48 -20.22 -3.04 -4.24
CA ASN A 48 -19.61 -1.73 -4.36
C ASN A 48 -18.08 -1.86 -4.61
N GLU A 49 -17.58 -1.22 -5.67
CA GLU A 49 -16.17 -1.32 -6.10
C GLU A 49 -15.19 -0.86 -5.02
N SER A 50 -15.56 0.18 -4.26
CA SER A 50 -14.73 0.77 -3.22
C SER A 50 -14.63 -0.13 -2.00
N ASP A 51 -15.75 -0.72 -1.58
CA ASP A 51 -15.78 -1.74 -0.51
C ASP A 51 -14.99 -2.98 -0.92
N TRP A 52 -15.10 -3.42 -2.18
CA TRP A 52 -14.34 -4.53 -2.73
C TRP A 52 -12.83 -4.27 -2.71
N LEU A 53 -12.40 -3.09 -3.18
CA LEU A 53 -10.99 -2.70 -3.20
C LEU A 53 -10.42 -2.59 -1.79
N LEU A 54 -11.18 -2.00 -0.87
CA LEU A 54 -10.78 -1.90 0.53
C LEU A 54 -10.64 -3.28 1.17
N ALA A 55 -11.63 -4.14 1.02
CA ALA A 55 -11.61 -5.48 1.60
C ALA A 55 -10.39 -6.29 1.11
N ASN A 56 -10.08 -6.22 -0.18
CA ASN A 56 -8.86 -6.84 -0.73
C ASN A 56 -7.58 -6.23 -0.14
N THR A 57 -7.52 -4.91 0.01
CA THR A 57 -6.36 -4.21 0.60
C THR A 57 -6.14 -4.62 2.07
N ILE A 58 -7.21 -4.74 2.85
CA ILE A 58 -7.16 -5.19 4.26
C ILE A 58 -6.62 -6.61 4.35
N ILE A 59 -7.13 -7.52 3.51
CA ILE A 59 -6.69 -8.93 3.48
C ILE A 59 -5.22 -9.01 3.08
N LEU A 60 -4.80 -8.29 2.04
CA LEU A 60 -3.40 -8.27 1.66
C LEU A 60 -2.53 -7.74 2.80
N GLY A 61 -2.95 -6.66 3.48
CA GLY A 61 -2.27 -6.16 4.67
C GLY A 61 -2.08 -7.23 5.75
N ARG A 62 -3.14 -7.99 6.05
CA ARG A 62 -3.08 -9.12 6.99
C ARG A 62 -2.10 -10.20 6.54
N LEU A 63 -2.17 -10.63 5.28
CA LEU A 63 -1.29 -11.66 4.72
C LEU A 63 0.18 -11.23 4.75
N VAL A 64 0.48 -9.99 4.35
CA VAL A 64 1.84 -9.44 4.44
C VAL A 64 2.31 -9.37 5.90
N GLY A 65 1.43 -8.98 6.83
CA GLY A 65 1.74 -8.97 8.26
C GLY A 65 2.11 -10.37 8.79
N GLN A 66 1.39 -11.41 8.35
CA GLN A 66 1.70 -12.79 8.68
C GLN A 66 3.05 -13.25 8.08
N LEU A 67 3.31 -12.92 6.81
CA LEU A 67 4.60 -13.20 6.17
C LEU A 67 5.76 -12.50 6.89
N PHE A 68 5.57 -11.24 7.28
CA PHE A 68 6.58 -10.51 8.04
C PHE A 68 6.82 -11.14 9.41
N SER A 69 5.75 -11.57 10.10
CA SER A 69 5.86 -12.26 11.39
C SER A 69 6.68 -13.55 11.31
N ALA A 70 6.69 -14.23 10.17
CA ALA A 70 7.50 -15.44 9.98
C ALA A 70 9.01 -15.12 9.87
N VAL A 71 9.38 -13.94 9.37
CA VAL A 71 10.79 -13.52 9.21
C VAL A 71 11.27 -12.56 10.30
N SER A 72 10.36 -11.99 11.09
CA SER A 72 10.69 -10.99 12.12
C SER A 72 11.74 -11.44 13.14
N PRO A 73 11.85 -12.73 13.54
CA PRO A 73 12.94 -13.16 14.43
C PRO A 73 14.35 -12.95 13.85
N HIS A 74 14.46 -12.84 12.52
CA HIS A 74 15.73 -12.65 11.81
C HIS A 74 15.88 -11.23 11.21
N CYS A 75 14.83 -10.40 11.32
CA CYS A 75 14.83 -9.00 10.85
C CYS A 75 15.03 -8.05 12.04
N SER A 76 16.24 -7.52 12.19
CA SER A 76 16.65 -6.66 13.30
C SER A 76 17.33 -5.39 12.79
N ARG A 77 17.57 -4.39 13.67
CA ARG A 77 18.40 -3.22 13.31
C ARG A 77 19.82 -3.61 12.88
N ASN A 78 20.33 -4.74 13.33
CA ASN A 78 21.68 -5.20 13.00
C ASN A 78 21.72 -5.91 11.64
N SER A 79 20.73 -6.76 11.35
CA SER A 79 20.65 -7.49 10.08
C SER A 79 20.05 -6.64 8.94
N CYS A 80 19.19 -5.69 9.27
CA CYS A 80 18.49 -4.81 8.33
C CYS A 80 18.45 -3.37 8.88
N PRO A 81 19.60 -2.68 8.91
CA PRO A 81 19.72 -1.33 9.50
C PRO A 81 18.90 -0.28 8.76
N GLU A 82 18.58 -0.54 7.49
CA GLU A 82 17.78 0.31 6.64
C GLU A 82 16.70 -0.52 5.93
N MET A 83 15.56 0.11 5.61
CA MET A 83 14.52 -0.49 4.80
C MET A 83 14.92 -0.46 3.31
N GLU A 84 15.77 -1.40 2.92
CA GLU A 84 16.27 -1.52 1.54
C GLU A 84 15.95 -2.90 0.94
N ILE A 85 16.04 -2.97 -0.38
CA ILE A 85 16.13 -4.23 -1.14
C ILE A 85 17.58 -4.44 -1.61
N ASP A 86 17.88 -5.59 -2.18
CA ASP A 86 19.19 -5.81 -2.81
C ASP A 86 19.38 -4.82 -3.97
N ASP A 87 20.64 -4.41 -4.20
CA ASP A 87 21.07 -3.32 -5.11
C ASP A 87 20.84 -1.88 -4.64
N GLY A 88 20.70 -1.65 -3.32
CA GLY A 88 20.83 -0.31 -2.72
C GLY A 88 19.63 0.63 -2.93
N VAL A 89 18.49 0.10 -3.35
CA VAL A 89 17.23 0.88 -3.37
C VAL A 89 16.71 1.02 -1.94
N LEU A 90 16.81 2.24 -1.42
CA LEU A 90 16.40 2.61 -0.07
C LEU A 90 14.96 3.13 -0.04
N TYR A 91 14.14 2.59 0.86
CA TYR A 91 12.78 3.07 1.12
C TYR A 91 12.74 3.95 2.37
N MET A 92 12.52 5.24 2.17
CA MET A 92 12.29 6.17 3.27
C MET A 92 10.85 6.09 3.79
N TRP A 93 10.70 6.19 5.11
CA TRP A 93 9.40 6.32 5.77
C TRP A 93 8.91 7.76 5.68
N ASN A 94 7.63 7.93 5.37
CA ASN A 94 6.96 9.23 5.42
C ASN A 94 5.48 9.01 5.76
N ASP A 95 4.93 9.89 6.59
CA ASP A 95 3.51 10.00 6.93
C ASP A 95 3.14 11.48 7.07
N GLU A 96 1.88 11.77 7.38
CA GLU A 96 1.38 13.16 7.40
C GLU A 96 1.96 14.01 8.53
N SER A 97 2.62 13.41 9.52
CA SER A 97 3.27 14.14 10.61
C SER A 97 4.68 14.62 10.25
N LEU A 98 5.24 14.11 9.15
CA LEU A 98 6.63 14.36 8.75
C LEU A 98 6.69 15.32 7.56
N GLN A 99 7.54 16.35 7.67
CA GLN A 99 7.81 17.29 6.57
C GLN A 99 8.68 16.66 5.46
N ARG A 100 9.45 15.63 5.81
CA ARG A 100 10.33 14.91 4.88
C ARG A 100 10.45 13.45 5.29
N GLY A 101 10.75 12.60 4.31
CA GLY A 101 11.02 11.19 4.58
C GLY A 101 12.21 11.00 5.51
N ILE A 102 12.14 9.96 6.34
CA ILE A 102 13.21 9.54 7.25
C ILE A 102 13.67 8.12 6.94
N VAL A 103 14.94 7.84 7.18
CA VAL A 103 15.49 6.49 7.09
C VAL A 103 15.18 5.76 8.39
N LEU A 104 14.66 4.54 8.28
CA LEU A 104 14.38 3.65 9.40
C LEU A 104 14.94 2.27 9.10
N SER A 105 15.26 1.51 10.14
CA SER A 105 15.51 0.08 9.98
C SER A 105 14.28 -0.63 9.44
N ALA A 106 14.47 -1.75 8.76
CA ALA A 106 13.36 -2.52 8.21
C ALA A 106 12.29 -2.93 9.26
N PRO A 107 12.65 -3.39 10.48
CA PRO A 107 11.63 -3.69 11.49
C PRO A 107 10.91 -2.45 12.01
N GLU A 108 11.57 -1.30 12.14
CA GLU A 108 10.91 -0.04 12.51
C GLU A 108 9.98 0.47 11.42
N TYR A 109 10.43 0.45 10.18
CA TYR A 109 9.62 0.81 9.02
C TYR A 109 8.34 -0.01 9.01
N THR A 110 8.46 -1.33 9.15
CA THR A 110 7.33 -2.25 9.10
C THR A 110 6.36 -2.03 10.26
N ARG A 111 6.88 -1.80 11.47
CA ARG A 111 6.06 -1.47 12.65
C ARG A 111 5.29 -0.15 12.47
N ASN A 112 5.97 0.90 12.01
CA ASN A 112 5.35 2.20 11.75
C ASN A 112 4.29 2.06 10.65
N PHE A 113 4.61 1.32 9.59
CA PHE A 113 3.70 1.04 8.50
C PHE A 113 2.42 0.36 8.98
N PHE A 114 2.48 -0.74 9.74
CA PHE A 114 1.25 -1.42 10.17
C PHE A 114 0.43 -0.62 11.17
N THR A 115 1.07 0.15 12.05
CA THR A 115 0.37 1.11 12.92
C THR A 115 -0.38 2.16 12.09
N TRP A 116 0.31 2.74 11.10
CA TRP A 116 -0.28 3.73 10.19
C TRP A 116 -1.38 3.13 9.32
N PHE A 117 -1.19 1.92 8.78
CA PHE A 117 -2.16 1.19 7.97
C PHE A 117 -3.48 1.02 8.73
N CYS A 118 -3.44 0.49 9.94
CA CYS A 118 -4.63 0.30 10.78
C CYS A 118 -5.36 1.63 11.04
N THR A 119 -4.62 2.70 11.31
CA THR A 119 -5.19 4.05 11.49
C THR A 119 -5.87 4.54 10.22
N LYS A 120 -5.22 4.40 9.05
CA LYS A 120 -5.78 4.88 7.78
C LYS A 120 -6.97 4.09 7.29
N ILE A 121 -7.04 2.80 7.54
CA ILE A 121 -8.26 2.03 7.24
C ILE A 121 -9.44 2.60 8.03
N LYS A 122 -9.23 2.88 9.33
CA LYS A 122 -10.25 3.45 10.20
C LYS A 122 -10.63 4.87 9.79
N THR A 123 -9.67 5.77 9.60
CA THR A 123 -9.97 7.19 9.37
C THR A 123 -10.20 7.56 7.91
N GLY A 124 -9.60 6.81 6.99
CA GLY A 124 -9.64 7.12 5.56
C GLY A 124 -10.86 6.57 4.85
N ILE A 125 -11.46 5.47 5.32
CA ILE A 125 -12.61 4.85 4.63
C ILE A 125 -13.83 4.71 5.52
N ILE A 126 -13.70 4.21 6.75
CA ILE A 126 -14.88 4.07 7.64
C ILE A 126 -15.51 5.45 7.88
N GLN A 127 -14.72 6.49 8.13
CA GLN A 127 -15.24 7.85 8.32
C GLN A 127 -15.79 8.50 7.03
N ASN A 128 -15.32 8.09 5.84
CA ASN A 128 -15.81 8.62 4.57
C ASN A 128 -16.99 7.83 3.97
N SER A 129 -17.44 6.76 4.65
CA SER A 129 -18.50 5.87 4.16
C SER A 129 -19.88 6.52 4.01
N HIS A 130 -20.13 7.64 4.69
CA HIS A 130 -21.39 8.39 4.60
C HIS A 130 -21.47 9.36 3.42
N LYS A 131 -20.37 9.57 2.71
CA LYS A 131 -20.31 10.48 1.55
C LYS A 131 -21.00 9.85 0.35
N ASN A 132 -21.33 10.68 -0.64
CA ASN A 132 -21.84 10.18 -1.92
C ASN A 132 -20.84 9.21 -2.57
N ASP A 133 -21.34 8.32 -3.44
CA ASP A 133 -20.57 7.22 -4.01
C ASP A 133 -19.32 7.67 -4.78
N GLU A 134 -19.38 8.82 -5.46
CA GLU A 134 -18.25 9.34 -6.25
C GLU A 134 -17.09 9.80 -5.36
N GLU A 135 -17.39 10.59 -4.32
CA GLU A 135 -16.40 11.06 -3.36
C GLU A 135 -15.78 9.92 -2.56
N TYR A 136 -16.62 8.97 -2.12
CA TYR A 136 -16.19 7.77 -1.43
C TYR A 136 -15.23 6.95 -2.31
N THR A 137 -15.58 6.77 -3.58
CA THR A 137 -14.77 6.00 -4.53
C THR A 137 -13.42 6.66 -4.80
N LYS A 138 -13.39 7.98 -4.97
CA LYS A 138 -12.15 8.72 -5.16
C LYS A 138 -11.24 8.63 -3.93
N ALA A 139 -11.80 8.74 -2.73
CA ALA A 139 -11.07 8.59 -1.48
C ALA A 139 -10.50 7.17 -1.31
N ALA A 140 -11.34 6.15 -1.55
CA ALA A 140 -10.95 4.74 -1.43
C ALA A 140 -9.83 4.36 -2.41
N LYS A 141 -9.94 4.74 -3.68
CA LYS A 141 -8.90 4.46 -4.70
C LYS A 141 -7.57 5.11 -4.35
N ARG A 142 -7.59 6.38 -3.94
CA ARG A 142 -6.39 7.11 -3.50
C ARG A 142 -5.72 6.43 -2.32
N LEU A 143 -6.50 6.15 -1.27
CA LEU A 143 -5.96 5.55 -0.06
C LEU A 143 -5.42 4.13 -0.31
N CYS A 144 -6.21 3.28 -0.98
CA CYS A 144 -5.80 1.90 -1.27
C CYS A 144 -4.52 1.88 -2.11
N SER A 145 -4.38 2.77 -3.10
CA SER A 145 -3.15 2.89 -3.88
C SER A 145 -1.94 3.21 -2.99
N THR A 146 -2.07 4.17 -2.07
CA THR A 146 -0.99 4.50 -1.11
C THR A 146 -0.65 3.33 -0.18
N LEU A 147 -1.67 2.63 0.33
CA LEU A 147 -1.48 1.48 1.21
C LEU A 147 -0.79 0.32 0.47
N LEU A 148 -1.24 -0.01 -0.74
CA LEU A 148 -0.68 -1.06 -1.58
C LEU A 148 0.78 -0.78 -1.94
N MET A 149 1.13 0.46 -2.28
CA MET A 149 2.51 0.85 -2.55
C MET A 149 3.43 0.65 -1.34
N LYS A 150 2.98 0.97 -0.13
CA LYS A 150 3.76 0.74 1.10
C LYS A 150 3.81 -0.76 1.46
N LEU A 151 2.73 -1.51 1.25
CA LEU A 151 2.72 -2.98 1.40
C LEU A 151 3.73 -3.66 0.47
N ALA A 152 3.79 -3.22 -0.78
CA ALA A 152 4.72 -3.76 -1.76
C ALA A 152 6.19 -3.61 -1.32
N ARG A 153 6.53 -2.55 -0.57
CA ARG A 153 7.88 -2.36 -0.01
C ARG A 153 8.20 -3.39 1.07
N VAL A 154 7.24 -3.69 1.95
CA VAL A 154 7.40 -4.73 2.99
C VAL A 154 7.54 -6.11 2.34
N LEU A 155 6.70 -6.41 1.34
CA LEU A 155 6.81 -7.64 0.55
C LEU A 155 8.15 -7.78 -0.18
N ALA A 156 8.61 -6.71 -0.82
CA ALA A 156 9.90 -6.69 -1.49
C ALA A 156 11.04 -6.96 -0.50
N HIS A 157 11.03 -6.30 0.66
CA HIS A 157 12.01 -6.54 1.71
C HIS A 157 12.03 -8.02 2.16
N ILE A 158 10.86 -8.61 2.44
CA ILE A 158 10.75 -10.04 2.79
C ILE A 158 11.36 -10.91 1.69
N LYS A 159 10.97 -10.67 0.43
CA LYS A 159 11.41 -11.46 -0.72
C LYS A 159 12.94 -11.40 -0.92
N TYR A 160 13.50 -10.19 -0.96
CA TYR A 160 14.90 -10.00 -1.33
C TYR A 160 15.84 -10.28 -0.15
N LYS A 161 15.52 -9.80 1.06
CA LYS A 161 16.42 -9.93 2.22
C LYS A 161 16.26 -11.21 3.03
N HIS A 162 15.08 -11.84 3.03
CA HIS A 162 14.80 -12.98 3.92
C HIS A 162 14.48 -14.30 3.19
N VAL A 163 13.89 -14.25 2.00
CA VAL A 163 13.58 -15.46 1.21
C VAL A 163 14.69 -15.77 0.19
N GLY A 164 15.38 -14.74 -0.31
CA GLY A 164 16.53 -14.90 -1.18
C GLY A 164 16.15 -15.37 -2.59
N THR A 165 15.59 -14.48 -3.41
CA THR A 165 15.85 -14.60 -4.85
C THR A 165 17.21 -13.99 -5.13
N LYS A 166 18.28 -14.81 -5.10
CA LYS A 166 19.52 -14.46 -5.80
C LYS A 166 19.23 -14.45 -7.31
N GLY A 167 18.49 -13.44 -7.77
CA GLY A 167 18.33 -13.17 -9.19
C GLY A 167 19.70 -12.85 -9.75
N LYS A 168 20.12 -13.58 -10.78
CA LYS A 168 21.21 -13.15 -11.67
C LYS A 168 21.03 -11.65 -11.92
N LYS A 169 22.09 -10.86 -11.72
CA LYS A 169 22.15 -9.43 -12.04
C LYS A 169 21.52 -9.19 -13.41
N THR A 170 20.26 -8.76 -13.47
CA THR A 170 19.66 -8.22 -14.67
C THR A 170 19.91 -6.73 -14.61
N SER A 171 20.74 -6.25 -15.53
CA SER A 171 21.27 -4.89 -15.63
C SER A 171 20.23 -3.83 -16.03
N GLU A 172 18.96 -4.01 -15.68
CA GLU A 172 17.92 -3.06 -16.03
C GLU A 172 17.51 -2.22 -14.81
N PRO A 173 17.75 -0.89 -14.85
CA PRO A 173 17.45 -0.04 -13.71
C PRO A 173 15.93 0.08 -13.51
N PRO A 174 15.45 0.20 -12.26
CA PRO A 174 14.05 0.44 -12.00
C PRO A 174 13.58 1.75 -12.64
N PRO A 175 12.31 1.86 -13.05
CA PRO A 175 11.78 3.08 -13.63
C PRO A 175 11.94 4.22 -12.63
N LYS A 176 12.62 5.28 -13.07
CA LYS A 176 12.85 6.49 -12.28
C LYS A 176 11.50 7.09 -11.88
N GLN A 177 11.35 7.40 -10.60
CA GLN A 177 10.24 8.24 -10.15
C GLN A 177 10.53 9.66 -10.61
N ASP A 178 9.78 10.15 -11.60
CA ASP A 178 9.82 11.57 -11.99
C ASP A 178 9.29 12.41 -10.83
N VAL A 179 10.20 13.13 -10.19
CA VAL A 179 9.89 14.24 -9.30
C VAL A 179 10.30 15.51 -10.03
N SER A 180 9.50 15.91 -11.03
CA SER A 180 9.58 17.26 -11.58
C SER A 180 8.63 18.16 -10.79
N GLY A 181 9.20 18.85 -9.79
CA GLY A 181 8.56 20.00 -9.17
C GLY A 181 8.51 21.17 -10.14
N GLU A 182 7.32 21.75 -10.28
CA GLU A 182 7.09 23.04 -10.94
C GLU A 182 7.91 24.14 -10.25
N THR A 183 8.82 24.76 -10.98
CA THR A 183 9.41 26.05 -10.60
C THR A 183 8.72 27.18 -11.37
N HIS A 184 8.13 28.08 -10.59
CA HIS A 184 7.48 29.32 -10.98
C HIS A 184 8.30 30.14 -12.00
N LYS A 185 7.66 30.49 -13.12
CA LYS A 185 8.12 31.50 -14.08
C LYS A 185 7.84 32.90 -13.49
N LYS A 186 8.90 33.63 -13.13
CA LYS A 186 8.88 35.10 -13.00
C LYS A 186 9.38 35.69 -14.32
N GLU A 187 8.48 36.24 -15.12
CA GLU A 187 8.85 37.10 -16.26
C GLU A 187 8.88 38.56 -15.81
N GLY A 188 10.08 39.13 -15.77
CA GLY A 188 10.30 40.56 -15.92
C GLY A 188 10.79 40.81 -17.34
N GLY A 189 10.22 41.80 -18.02
CA GLY A 189 10.63 42.21 -19.35
C GLY A 189 10.20 43.65 -19.61
N GLY A 190 11.10 44.57 -19.30
CA GLY A 190 11.01 45.96 -19.72
C GLY A 190 11.78 46.19 -21.02
N SER A 191 11.15 46.96 -21.91
CA SER A 191 11.70 48.00 -22.79
C SER A 191 12.71 47.66 -23.90
N SER A 192 12.26 47.78 -25.15
CA SER A 192 12.75 48.64 -26.25
C SER A 192 12.07 48.16 -27.54
N GLY A 193 11.59 48.93 -28.51
CA GLY A 193 11.68 50.32 -28.93
C GLY A 193 11.27 50.34 -30.42
N GLY A 194 10.53 51.35 -30.87
CA GLY A 194 10.02 51.46 -32.25
C GLY A 194 8.78 52.32 -32.33
#